data_AF-A0A3D1IXA0-F1
#
_entry.id   AF-A0A3D1IXA0-F1
#
_cell.length_a   1.000
_cell.length_b   1.000
_cell.length_c   1.000
_cell.angle_alpha   90.00
_cell.angle_beta   90.00
_cell.angle_gamma   90.00
#
_symmetry.space_group_name_H-M   'P 1'
#
loop_
_entity.id
_entity.type
_entity.pdbx_description
1 polymer ?
#
loop_
_entity_poly.entity_id
_entity_poly.type
_entity_poly.pdbx_seq_one_letter_code
_entity_poly.pdbx_strand_id
1 'polypeptide(L)' 'MTEKKTPAASGKPMFYDPTEHRIRSFVTRAGRLSTAQARAIETLGPQFCIPYAKAPLDIEGAFDRSAPTI' A
#
# COMPACT_ATOMS: atom_id res chain seq x y z
N MET A 1 13.65 -27.75 -7.83
CA MET A 1 12.23 -28.12 -7.98
C MET A 1 11.49 -27.47 -6.82
N THR A 2 10.97 -26.26 -7.01
CA THR A 2 10.32 -25.52 -5.92
C THR A 2 8.84 -25.89 -5.93
N GLU A 3 8.43 -26.63 -4.91
CA GLU A 3 7.08 -27.15 -4.77
C GLU A 3 6.10 -25.99 -4.49
N LYS A 4 5.19 -25.73 -5.44
CA LYS A 4 4.05 -24.83 -5.24
C LYS A 4 3.02 -25.55 -4.37
N LYS A 5 2.96 -25.18 -3.09
CA LYS A 5 1.89 -25.62 -2.19
C LYS A 5 0.59 -24.92 -2.56
N THR A 6 -0.29 -25.63 -3.28
CA THR A 6 -1.66 -25.20 -3.58
C THR A 6 -2.47 -25.15 -2.28
N PRO A 7 -3.07 -24.00 -1.90
CA PRO A 7 -3.97 -23.96 -0.75
C PRO A 7 -5.28 -24.68 -1.10
N ALA A 8 -5.75 -25.53 -0.19
CA ALA A 8 -6.99 -26.30 -0.33
C ALA A 8 -8.20 -25.38 -0.47
N ALA A 9 -9.04 -25.65 -1.48
CA ALA A 9 -10.23 -24.89 -1.81
C ALA A 9 -11.32 -25.07 -0.74
N SER A 10 -11.45 -24.09 0.16
CA SER A 10 -12.69 -23.90 0.90
C SER A 10 -13.71 -23.28 -0.07
N GLY A 11 -14.83 -23.94 -0.31
CA GLY A 11 -15.86 -23.56 -1.30
C GLY A 11 -16.64 -22.26 -1.02
N LYS A 12 -16.05 -21.31 -0.30
CA LYS A 12 -16.57 -19.96 -0.13
C LYS A 12 -15.84 -19.04 -1.11
N PRO A 13 -16.54 -18.30 -1.99
CA PRO A 13 -15.88 -17.35 -2.87
C PRO A 13 -15.18 -16.30 -2.02
N MET A 14 -13.86 -16.27 -2.11
CA MET A 14 -13.04 -15.26 -1.45
C MET A 14 -13.06 -14.02 -2.36
N PHE A 15 -13.44 -12.86 -1.81
CA PHE A 15 -13.42 -11.58 -2.54
C PHE A 15 -11.99 -11.07 -2.86
N TYR A 16 -10.98 -11.94 -2.77
CA TYR A 16 -9.58 -11.60 -2.97
C TYR A 16 -8.77 -12.81 -3.48
N ASP A 17 -7.63 -12.54 -4.10
CA ASP A 17 -6.71 -13.55 -4.61
C ASP A 17 -5.91 -14.21 -3.46
N PRO A 18 -6.04 -15.53 -3.24
CA PRO A 18 -5.36 -16.23 -2.16
C PRO A 18 -3.84 -16.39 -2.36
N THR A 19 -3.31 -16.06 -3.54
CA THR A 19 -1.87 -16.06 -3.82
C THR A 19 -1.18 -14.75 -3.41
N GLU A 20 -1.95 -13.71 -3.07
CA GLU A 20 -1.43 -12.43 -2.62
C GLU A 20 -1.08 -12.44 -1.13
N HIS A 21 0.08 -11.89 -0.80
CA HIS A 21 0.50 -11.69 0.59
C HIS A 21 -0.42 -10.65 1.26
N ARG A 22 -1.36 -11.15 2.08
CA ARG A 22 -2.33 -10.31 2.77
C ARG A 22 -1.70 -9.58 3.95
N ILE A 23 -2.00 -8.29 4.08
CA ILE A 23 -1.76 -7.54 5.31
C ILE A 23 -2.69 -8.10 6.40
N ARG A 24 -2.10 -8.69 7.44
CA ARG A 24 -2.84 -9.39 8.52
C ARG A 24 -3.56 -8.41 9.46
N SER A 25 -3.03 -7.21 9.61
CA SER A 25 -3.59 -6.14 10.44
C SER A 25 -3.36 -4.78 9.77
N PHE A 26 -4.42 -4.02 9.57
CA PHE A 26 -4.38 -2.65 9.10
C PHE A 26 -5.26 -1.79 10.01
N VAL A 27 -4.88 -0.53 10.18
CA VAL A 27 -5.69 0.44 10.91
C VAL A 27 -6.56 1.18 9.93
N THR A 28 -7.88 1.12 10.11
CA THR A 28 -8.81 1.99 9.40
C THR A 28 -8.89 3.34 10.12
N ARG A 29 -8.49 4.43 9.46
CA ARG A 29 -8.80 5.77 9.96
C ARG A 29 -10.25 6.07 9.66
N ALA A 30 -11.10 6.17 10.69
CA ALA A 30 -12.33 6.93 10.57
C ALA A 30 -11.92 8.36 10.16
N GLY A 31 -12.33 8.83 8.99
CA GLY A 31 -11.78 9.98 8.26
C GLY A 31 -11.91 11.37 8.92
N ARG A 32 -11.69 11.48 10.23
CA ARG A 32 -11.60 12.73 10.96
C ARG A 32 -10.20 13.30 10.75
N LEU A 33 -10.14 14.41 10.02
CA LEU A 33 -8.97 15.26 9.92
C LEU A 33 -9.26 16.55 10.67
N SER A 34 -8.27 17.07 11.42
CA SER A 34 -8.36 18.45 11.88
C SER A 34 -8.26 19.41 10.68
N THR A 35 -8.71 20.66 10.85
CA THR A 35 -8.60 21.69 9.82
C THR A 35 -7.16 21.88 9.33
N ALA A 36 -6.19 21.84 10.25
CA ALA A 36 -4.77 21.94 9.92
C ALA A 36 -4.28 20.73 9.09
N GLN A 37 -4.72 19.51 9.42
CA GLN A 37 -4.37 18.32 8.67
C GLN A 37 -4.96 18.33 7.25
N ALA A 38 -6.22 18.73 7.11
CA ALA A 38 -6.86 18.86 5.80
C ALA A 38 -6.10 19.88 4.92
N ARG A 39 -5.78 21.07 5.47
CA ARG A 39 -4.98 22.07 4.77
C ARG A 39 -3.60 21.55 4.38
N ALA A 40 -2.92 20.82 5.27
CA ALA A 40 -1.60 20.26 4.97
C ALA A 40 -1.66 19.27 3.80
N ILE A 41 -2.67 18.41 3.74
CA ILE A 41 -2.87 17.49 2.62
C ILE A 41 -3.15 18.26 1.33
N GLU A 42 -4.02 19.26 1.36
CA GLU A 42 -4.35 20.05 0.18
C GLU A 42 -3.15 20.83 -0.37
N THR A 43 -2.38 21.45 0.52
CA THR A 43 -1.28 22.36 0.14
C THR A 43 0.04 21.63 -0.13
N LEU A 44 0.35 20.58 0.63
CA LEU A 44 1.62 19.87 0.57
C LEU A 44 1.51 18.48 -0.06
N GLY A 45 0.30 17.94 -0.19
CA GLY A 45 0.05 16.64 -0.80
C GLY A 45 0.66 16.46 -2.19
N PRO A 46 0.55 17.43 -3.12
CA PRO A 46 1.17 17.31 -4.44
C PRO A 46 2.69 17.15 -4.41
N GLN A 47 3.36 17.59 -3.35
CA GLN A 47 4.82 17.52 -3.22
C GLN A 47 5.29 16.26 -2.48
N PHE A 48 4.57 15.83 -1.44
CA PHE A 48 5.06 14.77 -0.54
C PHE A 48 4.25 13.47 -0.58
N CYS A 49 3.06 13.45 -1.17
CA CYS A 49 2.24 12.24 -1.24
C CYS A 49 2.47 11.50 -2.56
N ILE A 50 2.68 10.18 -2.45
CA ILE A 50 2.73 9.27 -3.60
C ILE A 50 1.37 8.58 -3.71
N PRO A 51 0.66 8.70 -4.84
CA PRO A 51 -0.59 7.97 -5.07
C PRO A 51 -0.38 6.46 -4.99
N TYR A 52 -1.33 5.76 -4.40
CA TYR A 52 -1.27 4.31 -4.33
C TYR A 52 -1.35 3.68 -5.73
N ALA A 53 -0.42 2.79 -6.02
CA ALA A 53 -0.44 1.90 -7.17
C ALA A 53 -0.20 0.46 -6.73
N LYS A 54 -0.85 -0.50 -7.39
CA LYS A 54 -0.66 -1.94 -7.12
C LYS A 54 0.61 -2.46 -7.81
N ALA A 55 1.75 -1.87 -7.45
CA ALA A 55 3.08 -2.23 -7.97
C ALA A 55 4.16 -1.90 -6.92
N PRO A 56 5.34 -2.55 -6.98
CA PRO A 56 6.50 -2.10 -6.22
C PRO A 56 6.81 -0.63 -6.52
N LEU A 57 7.16 0.13 -5.48
CA LEU A 57 7.52 1.55 -5.63
C LEU A 57 8.91 1.66 -6.29
N ASP A 58 9.00 2.48 -7.34
CA ASP A 58 10.29 2.95 -7.88
C ASP A 58 10.87 4.02 -6.93
N ILE A 59 11.83 3.61 -6.11
CA ILE A 59 12.44 4.45 -5.07
C ILE A 59 13.27 5.58 -5.68
N GLU A 60 14.07 5.28 -6.71
CA GLU A 60 14.95 6.27 -7.32
C GLU A 60 14.11 7.34 -8.02
N GLY A 61 13.08 6.93 -8.77
CA GLY A 61 12.14 7.86 -9.40
C GLY A 61 11.32 8.66 -8.39
N ALA A 62 10.93 8.07 -7.25
CA ALA A 62 10.16 8.77 -6.21
C ALA A 62 10.97 9.84 -5.46
N PHE A 63 12.26 9.61 -5.24
CA PHE A 63 13.12 10.53 -4.48
C PHE A 63 14.07 11.37 -5.35
N ASP A 64 14.08 11.14 -6.66
CA ASP A 64 14.98 11.78 -7.64
C ASP A 64 16.47 11.68 -7.24
N ARG A 65 16.84 10.59 -6.59
CA ARG A 65 18.22 10.32 -6.14
C ARG A 65 18.46 8.83 -5.93
N SER A 66 19.72 8.43 -6.06
CA SER A 66 20.19 7.09 -5.65
C SER A 66 20.89 7.19 -4.30
N ALA A 67 20.25 6.68 -3.25
CA ALA A 67 20.76 6.70 -1.89
C ALA A 67 20.04 5.70 -0.98
N PRO A 68 20.64 5.28 0.15
CA PRO A 68 19.97 4.42 1.12
C PRO A 68 18.64 5.02 1.64
N THR A 69 17.61 4.17 1.72
CA THR A 69 16.28 4.48 2.28
C THR A 69 16.01 3.63 3.53
N ILE A 70 15.22 4.16 4.47
CA ILE A 70 14.78 3.49 5.70
C ILE A 70 13.45 2.76 5.53
#